data_AF-A0A0S2JKG5-F1
#
_entry.id   AF-A0A0S2JKG5-F1
#
_cell.length_a   1.000
_cell.length_b   1.000
_cell.length_c   1.000
_cell.angle_alpha   90.00
_cell.angle_beta   90.00
_cell.angle_gamma   90.00
#
_symmetry.space_group_name_H-M   'P 1'
#
loop_
_entity.id
_entity.type
_entity.pdbx_description
1 polymer ?
#
loop_
_entity_poly.entity_id
_entity_poly.type
_entity_poly.pdbx_seq_one_letter_code
_entity_poly.pdbx_strand_id
1 'polypeptide(L)'
;MLKKVFFILIVLALITHQSIFLYGLHSGMAEQFLQTWKSFGIIQTEYSIFIFKHFMWFWLLPVISLILMSISLFYSKKRLAMFTVFIVFVFDIVVYWSVYSPDLMVKM
;
A
#
# COMPACT_ATOMS: atom_id res chain seq x y z
N MET A 1 12.06 -26.33 -3.30
CA MET A 1 12.21 -25.06 -4.06
C MET A 1 10.87 -24.38 -4.32
N LEU A 2 9.83 -25.11 -4.75
CA LEU A 2 8.48 -24.58 -5.02
C LEU A 2 7.93 -23.63 -3.94
N LYS A 3 8.05 -23.97 -2.64
CA LYS A 3 7.58 -23.13 -1.53
C LYS A 3 8.27 -21.76 -1.44
N LYS A 4 9.57 -21.69 -1.77
CA LYS A 4 10.32 -20.42 -1.79
C LYS A 4 9.90 -19.56 -2.98
N VAL A 5 9.72 -20.17 -4.15
CA VAL A 5 9.21 -19.50 -5.35
C VAL A 5 7.82 -18.93 -5.10
N PHE A 6 6.92 -19.71 -4.51
CA PHE A 6 5.57 -19.26 -4.18
C PHE A 6 5.57 -18.09 -3.18
N PHE A 7 6.41 -18.15 -2.14
CA PHE A 7 6.60 -17.04 -1.21
C PHE A 7 7.08 -15.76 -1.93
N ILE A 8 8.10 -15.87 -2.78
CA ILE A 8 8.63 -14.74 -3.55
C ILE A 8 7.53 -14.15 -4.45
N LEU A 9 6.79 -15.00 -5.16
CA LEU A 9 5.72 -14.56 -6.05
C LEU A 9 4.63 -13.79 -5.30
N ILE A 10 4.17 -14.29 -4.15
CA ILE A 10 3.16 -13.60 -3.35
C ILE A 10 3.68 -12.23 -2.89
N VAL A 11 4.89 -12.18 -2.33
CA VAL A 11 5.42 -10.93 -1.78
C VAL A 11 5.68 -9.92 -2.91
N LEU A 12 6.21 -10.36 -4.04
CA LEU A 12 6.38 -9.49 -5.21
C LEU A 12 5.05 -9.00 -5.77
N ALA A 13 4.03 -9.87 -5.84
CA ALA A 13 2.70 -9.45 -6.30
C ALA A 13 2.14 -8.32 -5.41
N LEU A 14 2.26 -8.43 -4.09
CA LEU A 14 1.85 -7.38 -3.15
C LEU A 14 2.68 -6.10 -3.32
N ILE A 15 4.00 -6.20 -3.45
CA ILE A 15 4.88 -5.05 -3.66
C ILE A 15 4.56 -4.34 -4.98
N THR A 16 4.33 -5.10 -6.05
CA THR A 16 3.92 -4.56 -7.35
C THR A 16 2.58 -3.86 -7.25
N HIS A 17 1.61 -4.47 -6.56
CA HIS A 17 0.29 -3.86 -6.34
C HIS A 17 0.39 -2.51 -5.60
N GLN A 18 1.13 -2.45 -4.49
CA GLN A 18 1.43 -1.21 -3.75
C GLN A 18 2.08 -0.17 -4.66
N SER A 19 3.09 -0.59 -5.42
CA SER A 19 3.91 0.31 -6.25
C SER A 19 3.12 0.87 -7.43
N ILE A 20 2.25 0.06 -8.07
CA ILE A 20 1.34 0.52 -9.13
C ILE A 20 0.38 1.57 -8.58
N PHE A 21 -0.20 1.32 -7.41
CA PHE A 21 -1.13 2.27 -6.81
C PHE A 21 -0.45 3.59 -6.45
N LEU A 22 0.69 3.53 -5.76
CA LEU A 22 1.49 4.72 -5.41
C LEU A 22 1.97 5.48 -6.65
N TYR A 23 2.38 4.76 -7.69
CA TYR A 23 2.76 5.35 -8.96
C TYR A 23 1.59 6.09 -9.60
N GLY A 24 0.42 5.46 -9.65
CA GLY A 24 -0.76 6.11 -10.22
C GLY A 24 -1.17 7.35 -9.43
N LEU A 25 -1.10 7.32 -8.09
CA LEU A 25 -1.32 8.52 -7.27
C LEU A 25 -0.35 9.65 -7.64
N HIS A 26 0.93 9.31 -7.84
CA HIS A 26 1.96 10.27 -8.24
C HIS A 26 1.78 10.78 -9.68
N SER A 27 1.28 9.95 -10.58
CA SER A 27 1.09 10.28 -12.01
C SER A 27 -0.28 10.92 -12.31
N GLY A 28 -0.97 11.43 -11.29
CA GLY A 28 -2.17 12.24 -11.43
C GLY A 28 -3.51 11.56 -11.08
N MET A 29 -3.51 10.29 -10.66
CA MET A 29 -4.73 9.71 -10.07
C MET A 29 -5.15 10.45 -8.80
N ALA A 30 -4.19 11.01 -8.04
CA ALA A 30 -4.52 11.82 -6.87
C ALA A 30 -5.41 13.03 -7.23
N GLU A 31 -5.07 13.79 -8.28
CA GLU A 31 -5.92 14.89 -8.73
C GLU A 31 -7.29 14.41 -9.22
N GLN A 32 -7.34 13.28 -9.94
CA GLN A 32 -8.59 12.68 -10.41
C GLN A 32 -9.50 12.25 -9.25
N PHE A 33 -8.94 11.67 -8.19
CA PHE A 33 -9.67 11.34 -6.96
C PHE A 33 -10.27 12.60 -6.33
N LEU A 34 -9.48 13.66 -6.19
CA LEU A 34 -9.94 14.91 -5.59
C LEU A 34 -11.02 15.60 -6.44
N GLN A 35 -10.90 15.57 -7.77
CA GLN A 35 -11.93 16.07 -8.68
C GLN A 35 -13.23 15.27 -8.57
N THR A 36 -13.12 13.95 -8.47
CA THR A 36 -14.28 13.05 -8.29
C THR A 36 -14.98 13.33 -6.96
N TRP A 37 -14.23 13.48 -5.86
CA TRP A 37 -14.83 13.84 -4.58
C TRP A 37 -15.54 15.18 -4.63
N LYS A 38 -14.93 16.17 -5.30
CA LYS A 38 -15.55 17.48 -5.51
C LYS A 38 -16.84 17.39 -6.33
N SER A 39 -16.92 16.51 -7.34
CA SER A 39 -18.16 16.33 -8.12
C SER A 39 -19.30 15.68 -7.31
N PHE A 40 -18.96 14.88 -6.30
CA PHE A 40 -19.91 14.37 -5.29
C PHE A 40 -20.18 15.34 -4.13
N GLY A 41 -19.64 16.57 -4.16
CA GLY A 41 -19.82 17.57 -3.10
C GLY A 41 -19.07 17.23 -1.80
N ILE A 42 -18.09 16.32 -1.85
CA ILE A 42 -17.32 15.89 -0.69
C ILE A 42 -16.17 16.89 -0.46
N ILE A 43 -16.16 17.50 0.72
CA ILE A 43 -15.10 18.40 1.16
C ILE A 43 -13.95 17.54 1.71
N GLN A 44 -12.72 17.86 1.31
CA GLN A 44 -11.54 17.20 1.87
C GLN A 44 -11.43 17.46 3.38
N THR A 45 -11.28 16.41 4.17
CA THR A 45 -10.95 16.51 5.59
C THR A 45 -9.48 16.85 5.79
N GLU A 46 -9.12 17.38 6.96
CA GLU A 46 -7.72 17.63 7.33
C GLU A 46 -6.85 16.37 7.21
N TYR A 47 -7.42 15.21 7.53
CA TYR A 47 -6.77 13.90 7.33
C TYR A 47 -6.40 13.66 5.87
N SER A 48 -7.36 13.81 4.95
CA SER A 48 -7.11 13.57 3.53
C SER A 48 -6.07 14.54 2.95
N ILE A 49 -6.13 15.82 3.32
CA ILE A 49 -5.13 16.83 2.95
C ILE A 49 -3.74 16.40 3.46
N PHE A 50 -3.65 15.96 4.71
CA PHE A 50 -2.41 15.49 5.29
C PHE A 50 -1.85 14.29 4.52
N ILE A 51 -2.67 13.29 4.20
CA ILE A 51 -2.23 12.10 3.45
C ILE A 51 -1.75 12.50 2.06
N PHE A 52 -2.55 13.23 1.27
CA PHE A 52 -2.15 13.63 -0.08
C PHE A 52 -0.92 14.56 -0.10
N LYS A 53 -0.66 15.31 0.96
CA LYS A 53 0.58 16.11 1.08
C LYS A 53 1.81 15.25 1.39
N HIS A 54 1.65 14.14 2.12
CA HIS A 54 2.74 13.31 2.63
C HIS A 54 2.80 11.92 2.00
N PHE A 55 2.01 11.64 0.95
CA PHE A 55 1.91 10.30 0.36
C PHE A 55 3.25 9.78 -0.18
N MET A 56 4.20 10.67 -0.51
CA MET A 56 5.55 10.28 -0.94
C MET A 56 6.28 9.42 0.09
N TRP A 57 5.98 9.56 1.39
CA TRP A 57 6.55 8.71 2.44
C TRP A 57 6.09 7.25 2.34
N PHE A 58 4.96 6.97 1.71
CA PHE A 58 4.46 5.60 1.53
C PHE A 58 5.31 4.78 0.54
N TRP A 59 6.15 5.42 -0.27
CA TRP A 59 7.15 4.73 -1.09
C TRP A 59 8.20 3.96 -0.28
N LEU A 60 8.33 4.25 1.03
CA LEU A 60 9.15 3.44 1.91
C LEU A 60 8.59 2.03 2.13
N LEU A 61 7.27 1.83 2.01
CA LEU A 61 6.63 0.54 2.29
C LEU A 61 7.02 -0.56 1.30
N PRO A 62 7.04 -0.33 -0.04
CA PRO A 62 7.62 -1.28 -1.00
C PRO A 62 9.09 -1.63 -0.69
N VAL A 63 9.89 -0.63 -0.31
CA VAL A 63 11.32 -0.82 0.00
C VAL A 63 11.49 -1.69 1.26
N ILE A 64 10.76 -1.40 2.33
CA ILE A 64 10.76 -2.21 3.56
C ILE A 64 10.29 -3.64 3.25
N SER A 65 9.28 -3.80 2.39
CA SER A 65 8.78 -5.11 1.97
C SER A 65 9.85 -5.95 1.25
N LEU A 66 10.64 -5.34 0.37
CA LEU A 66 11.78 -6.01 -0.29
C LEU A 66 12.86 -6.42 0.71
N ILE A 67 13.16 -5.57 1.70
CA ILE A 67 14.12 -5.88 2.76
C ILE A 67 13.62 -7.06 3.60
N LEU A 68 12.36 -7.04 4.04
CA LEU A 68 11.75 -8.14 4.80
C LEU A 68 11.73 -9.45 4.02
N MET A 69 11.45 -9.40 2.71
CA MET A 69 11.54 -10.57 1.83
C MET A 69 12.97 -11.13 1.81
N SER A 70 13.97 -10.28 1.62
CA SER A 70 15.39 -10.67 1.55
C SER A 70 15.86 -11.30 2.86
N ILE A 71 15.51 -10.69 4.00
CA ILE A 71 15.81 -11.22 5.34
C ILE A 71 15.14 -12.60 5.52
N SER A 72 13.87 -12.72 5.15
CA SER A 72 13.12 -13.98 5.26
C SER A 72 13.75 -15.11 4.43
N LEU A 73 14.21 -14.80 3.22
CA LEU A 73 14.92 -15.75 2.35
C LEU A 73 16.26 -16.20 2.94
N PHE A 74 17.02 -15.27 3.51
CA PHE A 74 18.33 -15.53 4.11
C PHE A 74 18.23 -16.49 5.32
N TYR A 75 17.32 -16.18 6.26
CA TYR A 75 17.16 -17.01 7.46
C TYR A 75 16.33 -18.28 7.23
N SER A 76 15.56 -18.36 6.13
CA SER A 76 14.76 -19.54 5.74
C SER A 76 13.84 -20.10 6.86
N LYS A 77 13.41 -19.26 7.81
CA LYS A 77 12.51 -19.64 8.91
C LYS A 77 11.06 -19.47 8.47
N LYS A 78 10.25 -20.55 8.55
CA LYS A 78 8.83 -20.53 8.15
C LYS A 78 8.01 -19.45 8.85
N ARG A 79 8.21 -19.27 10.16
CA ARG A 79 7.51 -18.23 10.95
C ARG A 79 7.81 -16.83 10.44
N LEU A 80 9.07 -16.57 10.11
CA LEU A 80 9.51 -15.29 9.56
C LEU A 80 8.89 -15.05 8.18
N ALA A 81 8.82 -16.08 7.32
CA ALA A 81 8.16 -15.97 6.02
C ALA A 81 6.66 -15.66 6.13
N MET A 82 5.93 -16.33 7.02
CA MET A 82 4.52 -16.01 7.27
C MET A 82 4.35 -14.59 7.82
N PHE A 83 5.22 -14.18 8.74
CA PHE A 83 5.21 -12.82 9.28
C PHE A 83 5.49 -11.77 8.19
N THR A 84 6.46 -12.00 7.31
CA THR A 84 6.73 -11.13 6.16
C THR A 84 5.50 -11.00 5.27
N VAL A 85 4.86 -12.11 4.87
CA VAL A 85 3.64 -12.04 4.03
C VAL A 85 2.56 -11.23 4.72
N PHE A 86 2.33 -11.48 6.02
CA PHE A 86 1.33 -10.75 6.80
C PHE A 86 1.62 -9.24 6.86
N ILE A 87 2.86 -8.84 7.16
CA ILE A 87 3.24 -7.42 7.25
C ILE A 87 3.12 -6.73 5.89
N VAL A 88 3.60 -7.37 4.81
CA VAL A 88 3.49 -6.80 3.46
C VAL A 88 2.02 -6.65 3.05
N PHE A 89 1.17 -7.61 3.41
CA PHE A 89 -0.27 -7.51 3.18
C PHE A 89 -0.90 -6.35 3.98
N VAL A 90 -0.52 -6.18 5.25
CA VAL A 90 -0.98 -5.05 6.07
C VAL A 90 -0.53 -3.71 5.46
N PHE A 91 0.71 -3.63 4.96
CA PHE A 91 1.18 -2.42 4.26
C PHE A 91 0.34 -2.11 3.01
N ASP A 92 -0.06 -3.14 2.26
CA ASP A 92 -0.95 -2.96 1.11
C ASP A 92 -2.27 -2.33 1.56
N ILE A 93 -2.94 -2.93 2.56
CA ILE A 93 -4.19 -2.38 3.12
C ILE A 93 -4.01 -0.93 3.59
N VAL A 94 -2.92 -0.63 4.31
CA VAL A 94 -2.66 0.72 4.84
C VAL A 94 -2.50 1.74 3.71
N VAL A 95 -1.80 1.40 2.64
CA VAL A 95 -1.66 2.28 1.46
C VAL A 95 -3.03 2.60 0.89
N TYR A 96 -3.87 1.60 0.64
CA TYR A 96 -5.22 1.82 0.09
C TYR A 96 -6.09 2.63 1.05
N TRP A 97 -6.14 2.22 2.31
CA TRP A 97 -6.97 2.86 3.32
C TRP A 97 -6.59 4.32 3.53
N SER A 98 -5.30 4.66 3.41
CA SER A 98 -4.84 6.03 3.62
C SER A 98 -5.47 7.05 2.67
N VAL A 99 -5.75 6.63 1.43
CA VAL A 99 -6.29 7.50 0.38
C VAL A 99 -7.81 7.67 0.51
N TYR A 100 -8.51 6.69 1.08
CA TYR A 100 -9.95 6.78 1.28
C TYR A 100 -10.28 7.59 2.55
N SER A 101 -11.06 8.66 2.41
CA SER A 101 -11.57 9.41 3.56
C SER A 101 -12.48 8.50 4.39
N PRO A 102 -12.35 8.44 5.73
CA PRO A 102 -13.29 7.71 6.59
C PRO A 102 -14.75 8.14 6.37
N ASP A 103 -14.99 9.40 5.99
CA ASP A 103 -16.33 9.92 5.70
C ASP A 103 -16.99 9.25 4.49
N LEU A 104 -16.20 8.70 3.56
CA LEU A 104 -16.70 7.89 2.44
C LEU A 104 -17.11 6.48 2.87
N MET A 105 -16.56 5.98 3.98
CA MET A 105 -16.86 4.63 4.49
C MET A 105 -18.05 4.63 5.46
N VAL A 106 -18.31 5.75 6.13
CA VAL A 106 -19.36 5.87 7.17
C VAL A 106 -20.68 6.43 6.63
N LYS A 107 -20.67 7.10 5.47
CA LYS A 107 -21.89 7.66 4.82
C LYS A 107 -22.45 6.80 3.67
N MET A 108 -22.24 5.47 3.68
CA MET A 108 -23.01 4.57 2.81
C MET A 108 -24.35 4.22 3.44
#